data_AF-A0A852ZG42-F1
#
_entry.id   AF-A0A852ZG42-F1
#
_cell.length_a   1.000
_cell.length_b   1.000
_cell.length_c   1.000
_cell.angle_alpha   90.00
_cell.angle_beta   90.00
_cell.angle_gamma   90.00
#
_symmetry.space_group_name_H-M   'P 1'
#
loop_
_entity.id
_entity.type
_entity.pdbx_description
1 polymer ?
#
loop_
_entity_poly.entity_id
_entity_poly.type
_entity_poly.pdbx_seq_one_letter_code
_entity_poly.pdbx_strand_id
1 'polypeptide(L)'
;MGLVVQTLVRTIREASAAIRDLEAELASQLADHPDAEILRSVPGLGVVSGGRVLGEFGDAPARFADAGRRRCYAGTAPVTRASTCSRLR
;
A
#
# COMPACT_ATOMS: atom_id res chain seq x y z
N MET A 1 -29.90 -1.01 26.51
CA MET A 1 -28.67 -1.74 26.12
C MET A 1 -28.81 -2.48 24.78
N GLY A 2 -29.94 -3.12 24.46
CA GLY A 2 -30.12 -3.82 23.17
C GLY A 2 -30.07 -2.94 21.91
N LEU A 3 -30.65 -1.73 21.95
CA LEU A 3 -30.67 -0.83 20.78
C LEU A 3 -29.27 -0.34 20.35
N VAL A 4 -28.38 -0.09 21.32
CA VAL A 4 -27.00 0.35 21.03
C VAL A 4 -26.23 -0.79 20.34
N VAL A 5 -26.32 -2.01 20.89
CA VAL A 5 -25.68 -3.19 20.30
C VAL A 5 -26.21 -3.46 18.89
N GLN A 6 -27.53 -3.39 18.68
CA GLN A 6 -28.14 -3.56 17.36
C GLN A 6 -27.63 -2.52 16.35
N THR A 7 -27.50 -1.26 16.79
CA THR A 7 -26.98 -0.18 15.94
C THR A 7 -25.53 -0.42 15.56
N LEU A 8 -24.67 -0.77 16.51
CA LEU A 8 -23.26 -1.07 16.25
C LEU A 8 -23.11 -2.27 15.29
N VAL A 9 -23.89 -3.33 15.49
CA VAL A 9 -23.88 -4.51 14.60
C VAL A 9 -24.30 -4.12 13.18
N ARG A 10 -25.31 -3.27 13.02
CA ARG A 10 -25.72 -2.76 11.71
C ARG A 10 -24.59 -1.97 11.04
N THR A 11 -23.95 -1.04 11.76
CA THR A 11 -22.83 -0.26 11.22
C THR A 11 -21.66 -1.14 10.79
N ILE A 12 -21.31 -2.16 11.58
CA ILE A 12 -20.24 -3.10 11.20
C ILE A 12 -20.61 -3.88 9.93
N ARG A 13 -21.88 -4.31 9.79
CA ARG A 13 -22.34 -5.00 8.59
C ARG A 13 -22.29 -4.12 7.34
N GLU A 14 -22.73 -2.87 7.46
CA GLU A 14 -22.70 -1.90 6.38
C GLU A 14 -21.25 -1.59 5.97
N ALA A 15 -20.35 -1.36 6.93
CA ALA A 15 -18.93 -1.17 6.65
C ALA A 15 -18.31 -2.40 5.97
N SER A 16 -18.67 -3.61 6.40
CA SER A 16 -18.18 -4.86 5.79
C SER A 16 -18.71 -5.08 4.37
N ALA A 17 -19.93 -4.62 4.07
CA ALA A 17 -20.46 -4.62 2.71
C ALA A 17 -19.69 -3.63 1.82
N ALA A 18 -19.54 -2.39 2.29
CA ALA A 18 -18.81 -1.36 1.57
C ALA A 18 -17.34 -1.76 1.28
N ILE A 19 -16.67 -2.42 2.23
CA ILE A 19 -15.31 -2.94 2.01
C ILE A 19 -15.28 -3.93 0.83
N ARG A 20 -16.22 -4.87 0.77
CA ARG A 20 -16.27 -5.87 -0.31
C ARG A 20 -16.54 -5.22 -1.66
N ASP A 21 -17.44 -4.25 -1.71
CA ASP A 21 -17.77 -3.53 -2.94
C ASP A 21 -16.55 -2.72 -3.44
N LEU A 22 -15.84 -2.03 -2.53
CA LEU A 22 -14.62 -1.30 -2.84
C LEU A 22 -13.46 -2.21 -3.26
N GLU A 23 -13.32 -3.39 -2.64
CA GLU A 23 -12.32 -4.39 -3.04
C GLU A 23 -12.58 -4.92 -4.46
N ALA A 24 -13.85 -5.12 -4.83
CA ALA A 24 -14.23 -5.54 -6.17
C ALA A 24 -13.93 -4.46 -7.22
N GLU A 25 -14.29 -3.20 -6.94
CA GLU A 25 -13.99 -2.08 -7.82
C GLU A 25 -12.47 -1.88 -7.97
N LEU A 26 -11.73 -1.93 -6.86
CA LEU A 26 -10.27 -1.85 -6.86
C LEU A 26 -9.64 -2.96 -7.71
N ALA A 27 -10.17 -4.19 -7.61
CA ALA A 27 -9.68 -5.31 -8.39
C ALA A 27 -9.87 -5.09 -9.89
N SER A 28 -11.02 -4.55 -10.30
CA SER A 28 -11.29 -4.21 -11.70
C SER A 28 -10.34 -3.12 -12.19
N GLN A 29 -10.26 -2.01 -11.46
CA GLN A 29 -9.42 -0.87 -11.86
C GLN A 29 -7.93 -1.22 -11.89
N LEU A 30 -7.46 -2.02 -10.93
CA LEU A 30 -6.07 -2.47 -10.92
C LEU A 30 -5.80 -3.43 -12.09
N ALA A 31 -6.75 -4.29 -12.48
CA ALA A 31 -6.57 -5.19 -13.61
C ALA A 31 -6.41 -4.45 -14.94
N ASP A 32 -7.11 -3.32 -15.10
CA ASP A 32 -7.07 -2.48 -16.30
C ASP A 32 -5.84 -1.55 -16.35
N HIS A 33 -5.06 -1.44 -15.27
CA HIS A 33 -3.92 -0.54 -15.19
C HIS A 33 -2.70 -1.06 -15.98
N PRO A 34 -1.95 -0.22 -16.72
CA PRO A 34 -0.77 -0.65 -17.50
C PRO A 34 0.29 -1.41 -16.69
N ASP A 35 0.53 -0.98 -15.45
CA ASP A 35 1.53 -1.60 -14.56
C ASP A 35 0.99 -2.77 -13.71
N ALA A 36 -0.24 -3.23 -13.97
CA ALA A 36 -0.89 -4.27 -13.17
C ALA A 36 -0.09 -5.57 -13.09
N GLU A 37 0.52 -6.00 -14.20
CA GLU A 37 1.35 -7.20 -14.25
C GLU A 37 2.64 -7.04 -13.44
N ILE A 38 3.26 -5.85 -13.49
CA ILE A 38 4.47 -5.55 -12.72
C ILE A 38 4.16 -5.64 -11.23
N LEU A 39 3.08 -5.02 -10.77
CA LEU A 39 2.69 -5.04 -9.36
C LEU A 39 2.32 -6.44 -8.87
N ARG A 40 1.64 -7.25 -9.70
CA ARG A 40 1.28 -8.65 -9.38
C ARG A 40 2.47 -9.61 -9.42
N SER A 41 3.56 -9.24 -10.08
CA SER A 41 4.78 -10.07 -10.14
C SER A 41 5.56 -10.10 -8.81
N VAL A 42 5.30 -9.15 -7.91
CA VAL A 42 6.02 -9.02 -6.64
C VAL A 42 5.51 -10.08 -5.64
N PRO A 43 6.36 -10.97 -5.12
CA PRO A 43 5.96 -11.95 -4.13
C PRO A 43 5.36 -11.29 -2.89
N GLY A 44 4.18 -11.74 -2.47
CA GLY A 44 3.48 -11.22 -1.29
C GLY A 44 2.58 -9.99 -1.55
N LEU A 45 2.54 -9.44 -2.76
CA LEU A 45 1.54 -8.43 -3.14
C LEU A 45 0.29 -9.10 -3.72
N GLY A 46 -0.80 -9.12 -2.93
CA GLY A 46 -2.15 -9.39 -3.43
C GLY A 46 -2.79 -8.17 -4.09
N VAL A 47 -3.99 -8.33 -4.65
CA VAL A 47 -4.72 -7.26 -5.37
C VAL A 47 -4.84 -5.98 -4.54
N VAL A 48 -5.32 -6.07 -3.29
CA VAL A 48 -5.50 -4.90 -2.41
C VAL A 48 -4.17 -4.22 -2.08
N SER A 49 -3.13 -5.00 -1.77
CA SER A 49 -1.80 -4.45 -1.47
C SER A 49 -1.14 -3.84 -2.70
N GLY A 50 -1.29 -4.46 -3.88
CA GLY A 50 -0.82 -3.93 -5.16
C GLY A 50 -1.50 -2.61 -5.52
N GLY A 51 -2.82 -2.52 -5.36
CA GLY A 51 -3.58 -1.29 -5.55
C GLY A 51 -3.16 -0.17 -4.60
N ARG A 52 -2.88 -0.49 -3.33
CA ARG A 52 -2.32 0.48 -2.36
C ARG A 52 -0.94 0.97 -2.76
N VAL A 53 -0.06 0.07 -3.20
CA VAL A 53 1.27 0.43 -3.70
C VAL A 53 1.16 1.39 -4.88
N LEU A 54 0.26 1.12 -5.82
CA LEU A 54 0.00 2.00 -6.95
C LEU A 54 -0.54 3.37 -6.49
N GLY A 55 -1.51 3.40 -5.58
CA GLY A 55 -2.06 4.65 -5.04
C GLY A 55 -1.03 5.49 -4.28
N GLU A 56 -0.12 4.86 -3.54
CA GLU A 56 0.93 5.55 -2.78
C GLU A 56 2.01 6.15 -3.69
N PHE A 57 2.50 5.36 -4.65
CA PHE A 57 3.52 5.81 -5.59
C PHE A 57 2.95 6.68 -6.72
N GLY A 58 1.65 6.61 -6.98
CA GLY A 58 1.03 7.20 -8.16
C GLY A 58 1.43 6.48 -9.45
N ASP A 59 0.77 6.86 -10.55
CA ASP A 59 0.95 6.33 -11.90
C ASP A 59 1.84 7.22 -12.78
N ALA A 60 2.25 8.41 -12.31
CA ALA A 60 3.10 9.34 -13.03
C ALA A 60 4.55 8.81 -13.15
N PRO A 61 5.03 8.41 -14.35
CA PRO A 61 6.34 7.75 -14.49
C PRO A 61 7.52 8.66 -14.13
N ALA A 62 7.35 9.98 -14.32
CA ALA A 62 8.37 10.99 -14.02
C ALA A 62 8.34 11.48 -12.57
N ARG A 63 7.46 10.96 -11.70
CA ARG A 63 7.38 11.38 -10.29
C ARG A 63 8.71 11.19 -9.56
N PHE A 64 9.42 10.10 -9.87
CA PHE A 64 10.76 9.83 -9.34
C PHE A 64 11.76 9.81 -10.49
N ALA A 65 12.79 10.65 -10.41
CA ALA A 65 13.81 10.70 -11.45
C ALA A 65 14.67 9.43 -11.55
N ASP A 66 14.71 8.58 -10.52
CA ASP A 66 15.37 7.28 -10.54
C ASP A 66 14.85 6.35 -9.42
N ALA A 67 15.21 5.06 -9.50
CA ALA A 67 14.84 4.05 -8.51
C ALA A 67 15.44 4.28 -7.11
N GLY A 68 16.55 5.02 -7.00
CA GLY A 68 17.11 5.46 -5.72
C GLY A 68 16.17 6.42 -4.99
N ARG A 69 15.66 7.44 -5.69
CA ARG A 69 14.68 8.39 -5.12
C ARG A 69 13.39 7.72 -4.65
N ARG A 70 12.89 6.73 -5.40
CA ARG A 70 11.72 5.94 -4.98
C ARG A 70 11.99 5.13 -3.71
N ARG A 71 13.19 4.55 -3.57
CA ARG A 71 13.61 3.85 -2.34
C ARG A 71 13.76 4.80 -1.15
N CYS A 72 14.26 6.01 -1.37
CA CYS A 72 14.32 7.04 -0.33
C CYS A 72 12.92 7.41 0.16
N TYR A 73 11.98 7.63 -0.77
CA TYR A 73 10.57 7.91 -0.43
C TYR A 73 9.93 6.78 0.37
N ALA A 74 10.14 5.52 -0.06
CA ALA A 74 9.63 4.34 0.63
C ALA A 74 10.33 4.04 1.97
N GLY A 75 11.38 4.78 2.32
CA GLY A 75 12.19 4.51 3.52
C GLY A 75 13.02 3.22 3.47
N THR A 76 13.16 2.60 2.28
CA THR A 76 13.91 1.35 2.08
C THR A 76 15.32 1.56 1.54
N ALA A 77 15.71 2.82 1.29
CA ALA A 77 17.08 3.15 0.93
C ALA A 77 18.03 2.86 2.11
N PRO A 78 19.23 2.29 1.85
CA PRO A 78 20.25 2.12 2.89
C PRO A 78 20.61 3.47 3.50
N VAL A 79 20.56 3.56 4.83
CA VAL A 79 21.03 4.74 5.57
C VAL A 79 22.40 4.46 6.18
N THR A 80 23.35 5.36 5.96
CA THR A 80 24.66 5.28 6.61
C THR A 80 24.49 5.63 8.09
N ARG A 81 24.57 4.63 8.97
CA ARG A 81 24.73 4.83 10.41
C ARG A 81 26.19 4.66 10.78
N ALA A 82 26.95 5.75 10.80
CA ALA A 82 28.28 5.74 11.38
C ALA A 82 28.16 5.66 12.91
N SER A 83 28.65 4.59 13.52
CA SER A 83 28.89 4.56 14.95
C SER A 83 30.13 5.40 15.26
N THR A 84 30.00 6.42 16.11
CA THR A 84 31.12 7.08 16.77
C THR A 84 31.72 6.14 17.83
N CYS A 85 32.13 4.94 17.43
CA CYS A 85 32.98 4.12 18.28
C CYS A 85 34.41 4.56 18.00
N SER A 86 34.99 5.31 18.93
CA SER A 86 36.39 5.68 18.86
C SER A 86 37.21 4.39 18.79
N ARG A 87 38.15 4.38 17.84
CA ARG A 87 39.09 3.28 17.63
C ARG A 87 40.01 3.24 18.86
N LEU A 88 39.72 2.37 19.83
CA LEU A 88 40.67 2.08 20.90
C LEU A 88 41.91 1.47 20.24
N ARG A 89 43.01 2.21 20.34
CA ARG A 89 44.36 1.78 19.95
C ARG A 89 44.91 0.81 20.98
#